data_AF-A0A7S0MYZ6-F1
#
_entry.id   AF-A0A7S0MYZ6-F1
#
_cell.length_a   1.000
_cell.length_b   1.000
_cell.length_c   1.000
_cell.angle_alpha   90.00
_cell.angle_beta   90.00
_cell.angle_gamma   90.00
#
_symmetry.space_group_name_H-M   'P 1'
#
loop_
_entity.id
_entity.type
_entity.pdbx_description
1 polymer ?
#
loop_
_entity_poly.entity_id
_entity_poly.type
_entity_poly.pdbx_seq_one_letter_code
_entity_poly.pdbx_strand_id
1 'polypeptide(L)'
;GYYVAFTVLVCLWSLAYASDLTRWVLESDGGTPEMRVISDAIKDGAQGFLRTQYDTIGRWSLVVAVILFLVYLVRPVGGDARSVSTVAVAALTVVGFMLGAACS
;
A
#
# COMPACT_ATOMS: atom_id res chain seq x y z
N GLY A 1 -22.00 -5.91 -12.63
CA GLY A 1 -22.13 -7.00 -11.63
C GLY A 1 -21.07 -8.05 -11.85
N TYR A 2 -21.18 -8.85 -12.93
CA TYR A 2 -20.35 -10.04 -13.10
C TYR A 2 -18.83 -9.76 -13.19
N TYR A 3 -18.40 -8.73 -13.92
CA TYR A 3 -16.97 -8.38 -14.03
C TYR A 3 -16.34 -8.06 -12.67
N VAL A 4 -17.04 -7.28 -11.84
CA VAL A 4 -16.56 -6.89 -10.50
C VAL A 4 -16.44 -8.11 -9.60
N ALA A 5 -17.46 -8.98 -9.59
CA ALA A 5 -17.42 -10.23 -8.83
C ALA A 5 -16.27 -11.13 -9.30
N PHE A 6 -16.07 -11.25 -10.61
CA PHE A 6 -14.96 -12.00 -11.19
C PHE A 6 -13.60 -11.44 -10.75
N THR A 7 -13.38 -10.13 -10.84
CA THR A 7 -12.11 -9.50 -10.39
C THR A 7 -11.85 -9.76 -8.90
N VAL A 8 -12.85 -9.57 -8.04
CA VAL A 8 -12.71 -9.82 -6.59
C VAL A 8 -12.37 -11.29 -6.32
N LEU A 9 -13.02 -12.23 -7.01
CA LEU A 9 -12.71 -13.66 -6.89
C LEU A 9 -11.28 -13.97 -7.29
N VAL A 10 -10.78 -13.41 -8.40
CA VAL A 10 -9.37 -13.61 -8.80
C VAL A 10 -8.42 -13.04 -7.75
N CYS A 11 -8.66 -11.84 -7.22
CA CYS A 11 -7.83 -11.27 -6.15
C CYS A 11 -7.77 -12.17 -4.90
N LEU A 12 -8.92 -12.69 -4.46
CA LEU A 12 -8.99 -13.58 -3.30
C LEU A 12 -8.24 -14.90 -3.56
N TRP A 13 -8.39 -15.48 -4.76
CA TRP A 13 -7.65 -16.67 -5.17
C TRP A 13 -6.14 -16.44 -5.23
N SER A 14 -5.70 -15.30 -5.74
CA SER A 14 -4.27 -14.94 -5.76
C SER A 14 -3.68 -14.82 -4.35
N LEU A 15 -4.40 -14.19 -3.41
CA LEU A 15 -3.96 -14.09 -2.01
C LEU A 15 -3.93 -15.46 -1.32
N ALA A 16 -4.92 -16.33 -1.59
CA ALA A 16 -4.94 -17.69 -1.07
C ALA A 16 -3.73 -18.50 -1.58
N TYR A 17 -3.44 -18.42 -2.88
CA TYR A 17 -2.31 -19.12 -3.48
C TYR A 17 -0.96 -18.59 -2.98
N ALA A 18 -0.80 -17.27 -2.85
CA ALA A 18 0.42 -16.68 -2.26
C ALA A 18 0.63 -17.14 -0.80
N SER A 19 -0.45 -17.27 -0.04
CA SER A 19 -0.41 -17.77 1.34
C SER A 19 0.00 -19.25 1.40
N ASP A 20 -0.50 -20.07 0.48
CA ASP A 20 -0.13 -21.48 0.34
C ASP A 20 1.35 -21.64 0.01
N LEU A 21 1.84 -20.87 -0.98
CA LEU A 21 3.25 -20.84 -1.35
C LEU A 21 4.14 -20.41 -0.18
N THR A 22 3.71 -19.39 0.57
CA THR A 22 4.45 -18.91 1.75
C THR A 22 4.56 -20.01 2.80
N ARG A 23 3.49 -20.76 3.07
CA ARG A 23 3.53 -21.89 4.01
C ARG A 23 4.48 -22.98 3.53
N TRP A 24 4.38 -23.37 2.26
CA TRP A 24 5.26 -24.38 1.67
C TRP A 24 6.74 -23.99 1.75
N VAL A 25 7.08 -22.73 1.50
CA VAL A 25 8.45 -22.22 1.67
C VAL A 25 8.89 -22.26 3.13
N LEU A 26 8.04 -21.86 4.08
CA LEU A 26 8.38 -21.84 5.50
C LEU A 26 8.47 -23.24 6.13
N GLU A 27 7.82 -24.24 5.55
CA GLU A 27 7.94 -25.66 5.95
C GLU A 27 9.22 -26.32 5.43
N SER A 28 9.90 -25.70 4.46
CA SER A 28 11.15 -26.21 3.90
C SER A 28 12.30 -26.09 4.92
N ASP A 29 13.31 -26.96 4.80
CA ASP A 29 14.43 -27.00 5.74
C ASP A 29 15.19 -25.66 5.79
N GLY A 30 15.37 -25.13 7.01
CA GLY A 30 15.93 -23.80 7.27
C GLY A 30 17.46 -23.70 7.11
N GLY A 31 18.10 -24.78 6.66
CA GLY A 31 19.54 -24.86 6.44
C GLY A 31 20.33 -25.23 7.69
N THR A 32 21.67 -25.23 7.57
CA THR A 32 22.56 -25.57 8.70
C THR A 32 22.47 -24.51 9.82
N PRO A 33 22.88 -24.84 11.05
CA PRO A 33 22.91 -23.87 12.15
C PRO A 33 23.65 -22.57 11.80
N GLU A 34 24.76 -22.66 11.07
CA GLU A 34 25.55 -21.50 10.64
C GLU A 34 24.81 -20.64 9.61
N MET A 35 24.05 -21.27 8.69
CA MET A 35 23.23 -20.55 7.71
C MET A 35 22.11 -19.75 8.39
N ARG A 36 21.49 -20.32 9.43
CA ARG A 36 20.42 -19.66 10.19
C ARG A 36 20.92 -18.41 10.91
N VAL A 37 22.11 -18.46 11.53
CA VAL A 37 22.74 -17.30 12.18
C VAL A 37 22.91 -16.12 11.21
N ILE A 38 23.38 -16.40 10.00
CA ILE A 38 23.58 -15.36 8.98
C ILE A 38 22.22 -14.85 8.45
N SER A 39 21.28 -15.76 8.18
CA SER A 39 19.94 -15.42 7.68
C SER A 39 19.17 -14.53 8.66
N ASP A 40 19.22 -14.85 9.95
CA ASP A 40 18.56 -14.07 11.01
C ASP A 40 19.17 -12.67 11.11
N ALA A 41 20.50 -12.55 11.06
CA ALA A 41 21.18 -11.25 11.05
C ALA A 41 20.80 -10.39 9.82
N ILE A 42 20.65 -11.00 8.64
CA ILE A 42 20.19 -10.33 7.42
C ILE A 42 18.74 -9.86 7.59
N LYS A 43 17.87 -10.72 8.12
CA LYS A 43 16.46 -10.40 8.37
C LYS A 43 16.31 -9.22 9.32
N ASP A 44 17.04 -9.21 10.42
CA ASP A 44 17.02 -8.10 11.39
C ASP A 44 17.51 -6.79 10.76
N GLY A 45 18.59 -6.85 9.99
CA GLY A 45 19.09 -5.69 9.23
C GLY A 45 18.06 -5.15 8.23
N ALA A 46 17.43 -6.03 7.47
CA ALA A 46 16.38 -5.67 6.50
C ALA A 46 15.15 -5.05 7.19
N GLN A 47 14.70 -5.63 8.30
CA GLN A 47 13.59 -5.08 9.09
C GLN A 47 13.93 -3.69 9.66
N GLY A 48 15.15 -3.49 10.15
CA GLY A 48 15.62 -2.19 10.63
C GLY A 48 15.64 -1.12 9.53
N PHE A 49 16.13 -1.48 8.33
CA PHE A 49 16.12 -0.61 7.16
C PHE A 49 14.69 -0.25 6.73
N LEU A 50 13.83 -1.25 6.55
CA LEU A 50 12.43 -1.05 6.13
C LEU A 50 11.65 -0.22 7.13
N ARG A 51 11.87 -0.41 8.44
CA ARG A 51 11.22 0.41 9.48
C ARG A 51 11.58 1.88 9.34
N THR A 52 12.86 2.19 9.16
CA THR A 52 13.34 3.56 9.00
C THR A 52 12.84 4.18 7.69
N GLN A 53 12.82 3.38 6.61
CA GLN A 53 12.33 3.79 5.30
C GLN A 53 10.82 4.08 5.32
N TYR A 54 10.00 3.15 5.82
CA TYR A 54 8.55 3.33 5.87
C TYR A 54 8.11 4.42 6.85
N ASP A 55 8.83 4.65 7.95
CA ASP A 55 8.57 5.81 8.82
C ASP A 55 8.77 7.13 8.06
N THR A 56 9.88 7.22 7.32
CA THR A 56 10.19 8.41 6.52
C THR A 56 9.16 8.60 5.40
N ILE A 57 8.85 7.55 4.64
CA ILE A 57 7.86 7.58 3.56
C ILE A 57 6.48 7.95 4.13
N GLY A 58 6.05 7.34 5.23
CA GLY A 58 4.76 7.61 5.86
C GLY A 58 4.61 9.09 6.27
N ARG A 59 5.67 9.68 6.82
CA ARG A 59 5.70 11.11 7.15
C ARG A 59 5.58 11.99 5.91
N TRP A 60 6.31 11.68 4.84
CA TRP A 60 6.22 12.44 3.58
C TRP A 60 4.87 12.26 2.88
N SER A 61 4.28 11.06 2.91
CA SER A 61 2.94 10.82 2.41
C SER A 61 1.91 11.70 3.11
N LEU A 62 2.00 11.87 4.44
CA LEU A 62 1.11 12.79 5.16
C LEU A 62 1.28 14.25 4.70
N VAL A 63 2.52 14.71 4.52
CA VAL A 63 2.81 16.07 4.02
C VAL A 63 2.20 16.26 2.62
N VAL A 64 2.39 15.30 1.73
CA VAL A 64 1.82 15.33 0.37
C VAL A 64 0.30 15.30 0.41
N ALA A 65 -0.32 14.51 1.28
CA ALA A 65 -1.77 14.48 1.44
C ALA A 65 -2.34 15.86 1.82
N VAL A 66 -1.70 16.58 2.74
CA VAL A 66 -2.09 17.96 3.09
C VAL A 66 -1.93 18.90 1.90
N ILE A 67 -0.80 18.81 1.19
CA ILE A 67 -0.56 19.64 -0.01
C ILE A 67 -1.63 19.38 -1.07
N LEU A 68 -1.94 18.11 -1.36
CA LEU A 68 -2.97 17.74 -2.32
C LEU A 68 -4.33 18.30 -1.92
N PHE A 69 -4.70 18.22 -0.64
CA PHE A 69 -5.95 18.80 -0.15
C PHE A 69 -6.04 20.29 -0.45
N LEU A 70 -5.01 21.06 -0.08
CA LEU A 70 -4.97 22.51 -0.25
C LEU A 70 -4.99 22.91 -1.73
N VAL A 71 -4.23 22.21 -2.58
CA VAL A 71 -4.19 22.44 -4.02
C VAL A 71 -5.57 22.21 -4.65
N TYR A 72 -6.28 21.15 -4.25
CA TYR A 72 -7.61 20.86 -4.79
C TYR A 72 -8.71 21.78 -4.27
N LEU A 73 -8.52 22.42 -3.10
CA LEU A 73 -9.45 23.45 -2.62
C LEU A 73 -9.43 24.72 -3.47
N VAL A 74 -8.26 25.12 -3.97
CA VAL A 74 -8.09 26.34 -4.78
C VAL A 74 -8.21 26.08 -6.29
N ARG A 75 -8.43 24.81 -6.69
CA ARG A 75 -8.57 24.42 -8.09
C ARG A 75 -9.80 25.12 -8.71
N PRO A 76 -9.63 25.89 -9.81
CA PRO A 76 -10.77 26.47 -10.50
C PRO A 76 -11.64 25.35 -11.10
N VAL A 77 -12.93 25.37 -10.75
CA VAL A 77 -13.90 24.41 -11.28
C VAL A 77 -14.30 24.90 -12.68
N GLY A 78 -13.79 24.26 -13.72
CA GLY A 78 -14.14 24.56 -15.11
C GLY A 78 -15.28 23.68 -15.63
N GLY A 79 -16.35 24.31 -16.15
CA GLY A 79 -17.37 23.69 -17.00
C GLY A 79 -18.63 23.14 -16.31
N ASP A 80 -19.72 23.06 -17.09
CA ASP A 80 -21.13 22.76 -16.75
C ASP A 80 -21.45 21.35 -16.18
N ALA A 81 -20.55 20.73 -15.42
CA ALA A 81 -20.74 19.40 -14.84
C ALA A 81 -20.69 19.45 -13.31
N ARG A 82 -21.71 20.05 -12.69
CA ARG A 82 -21.79 20.21 -11.23
C ARG A 82 -22.50 19.03 -10.57
N SER A 83 -21.79 17.91 -10.37
CA SER A 83 -22.30 16.80 -9.55
C SER A 83 -21.61 16.66 -8.18
N VAL A 84 -20.41 17.22 -7.97
CA VAL A 84 -19.62 17.05 -6.74
C VAL A 84 -18.98 18.37 -6.30
N SER A 85 -19.00 18.66 -4.99
CA SER A 85 -18.40 19.89 -4.44
C SER A 85 -16.87 19.85 -4.48
N THR A 86 -16.21 21.01 -4.58
CA THR A 86 -14.74 21.14 -4.59
C THR A 86 -14.10 20.46 -3.38
N VAL A 87 -14.72 20.61 -2.20
CA VAL A 87 -14.29 19.98 -0.95
C VAL A 87 -14.37 18.45 -1.04
N ALA A 88 -15.46 17.92 -1.61
CA ALA A 88 -15.62 16.48 -1.79
C ALA A 88 -14.57 15.91 -2.77
N VAL A 89 -14.24 16.62 -3.85
CA VAL A 89 -13.16 16.21 -4.76
C VAL A 89 -11.81 16.22 -4.03
N ALA A 90 -11.48 17.29 -3.30
CA ALA A 90 -10.25 17.37 -2.52
C ALA A 90 -10.14 16.23 -1.50
N ALA A 91 -11.23 15.92 -0.78
CA ALA A 91 -11.28 14.82 0.17
C ALA A 91 -11.11 13.45 -0.49
N LEU A 92 -11.82 13.18 -1.60
CA LEU A 92 -11.72 11.92 -2.33
C LEU A 92 -10.31 11.71 -2.92
N THR A 93 -9.66 12.76 -3.41
CA THR A 93 -8.28 12.70 -3.88
C THR A 93 -7.32 12.31 -2.75
N VAL A 94 -7.46 12.92 -1.57
CA VAL A 94 -6.63 12.58 -0.40
C VAL A 94 -6.87 11.15 0.06
N VAL A 95 -8.13 10.71 0.12
CA VAL A 95 -8.47 9.33 0.50
C VAL A 95 -7.87 8.34 -0.51
N GLY A 96 -8.00 8.60 -1.81
CA GLY A 96 -7.40 7.77 -2.85
C GLY A 96 -5.87 7.72 -2.75
N PHE A 97 -5.22 8.87 -2.52
CA PHE A 97 -3.78 8.95 -2.32
C PHE A 97 -3.34 8.16 -1.08
N MET A 98 -4.00 8.33 0.07
CA MET A 98 -3.63 7.65 1.32
C MET A 98 -3.85 6.14 1.25
N LEU A 99 -4.93 5.69 0.59
CA LEU A 99 -5.13 4.26 0.33
C LEU A 99 -4.05 3.70 -0.59
N GLY A 100 -3.67 4.44 -1.64
CA GLY A 100 -2.55 4.05 -2.52
C GLY A 100 -1.22 3.98 -1.77
N ALA A 101 -0.92 4.99 -0.94
CA ALA A 101 0.30 5.07 -0.14
C ALA A 101 0.38 3.96 0.92
N ALA A 102 -0.76 3.50 1.46
CA ALA A 102 -0.80 2.40 2.42
C ALA A 102 -0.58 1.02 1.75
N CYS A 103 -0.87 0.90 0.46
CA CYS A 103 -0.80 -0.34 -0.31
C CYS A 103 0.49 -0.50 -1.14
N SER A 104 1.45 0.41 -1.03
CA SER A 104 2.70 0.44 -1.82
C SER A 104 3.94 0.25 -0.95
#